data_AF-A0A8J3L4Z8-F1
#
_entry.id   AF-A0A8J3L4Z8-F1
#
_cell.length_a   1.000
_cell.length_b   1.000
_cell.length_c   1.000
_cell.angle_alpha   90.00
_cell.angle_beta   90.00
_cell.angle_gamma   90.00
#
_symmetry.space_group_name_H-M   'P 1'
#
loop_
_entity.id
_entity.type
_entity.pdbx_description
1 polymer ?
#
loop_
_entity_poly.entity_id
_entity_poly.type
_entity_poly.pdbx_seq_one_letter_code
_entity_poly.pdbx_strand_id
1 'polypeptide(L)'
;MQVVAAVAAGSLLGAGWAVVAGVAVAGVAVPYGWAVGRVRAYPASLRGVALFAVDHSWSLVNTIAGAGFLAVNLARGHHLDPPRCCHRGRIDLHEQAVRGYATTLGNVIAGGTPANERHEDLHVRQARLLGPLYLPLVGLNYALFSVLPVWWLYHDHAGYPITGPGRYFTRGVYLHVWHEAWAYRRDVRDRYGDLPVPRPGRRVRRRARSRRGRHDQGDRDHYTTDKT
;
A
#
# COMPACT_ATOMS: atom_id res chain seq x y z
N MET A 1 -11.44 51.01 -21.38
CA MET A 1 -12.40 50.09 -20.71
C MET A 1 -12.08 48.60 -20.88
N GLN A 2 -11.48 48.14 -22.00
CA GLN A 2 -11.19 46.72 -22.23
C GLN A 2 -10.19 46.08 -21.24
N VAL A 3 -9.15 46.81 -20.81
CA VAL A 3 -8.14 46.30 -19.87
C VAL A 3 -8.70 46.09 -18.46
N VAL A 4 -9.58 46.96 -17.99
CA VAL A 4 -10.23 46.85 -16.66
C VAL A 4 -11.20 45.66 -16.63
N ALA A 5 -11.95 45.43 -17.72
CA ALA A 5 -12.82 44.26 -17.84
C ALA A 5 -12.02 42.94 -17.90
N ALA A 6 -10.87 42.93 -18.58
CA ALA A 6 -9.98 41.76 -18.62
C ALA A 6 -9.33 41.45 -17.27
N VAL A 7 -8.92 42.49 -16.51
CA VAL A 7 -8.37 42.34 -15.15
C VAL A 7 -9.44 41.87 -14.17
N ALA A 8 -10.67 42.39 -14.25
CA ALA A 8 -11.79 41.95 -13.42
C ALA A 8 -12.21 40.49 -13.74
N ALA A 9 -12.28 40.12 -15.03
CA ALA A 9 -12.57 38.76 -15.45
C ALA A 9 -11.45 37.78 -15.03
N GLY A 10 -10.18 38.17 -15.19
CA GLY A 10 -9.03 37.39 -14.73
C GLY A 10 -9.02 37.20 -13.21
N SER A 11 -9.43 38.21 -12.45
CA SER A 11 -9.54 38.15 -10.98
C SER A 11 -10.71 37.27 -10.52
N LEU A 12 -11.85 37.29 -11.22
CA LEU A 12 -13.00 36.43 -10.92
C LEU A 12 -12.75 34.96 -11.29
N LEU A 13 -12.10 34.71 -12.43
CA LEU A 13 -11.67 33.37 -12.82
C LEU A 13 -10.58 32.85 -11.86
N GLY A 14 -9.63 33.70 -11.47
CA GLY A 14 -8.60 33.38 -10.47
C GLY A 14 -9.20 33.09 -9.09
N ALA A 15 -10.18 33.88 -8.64
CA ALA A 15 -10.90 33.65 -7.38
C ALA A 15 -11.71 32.35 -7.40
N GLY A 16 -12.38 32.03 -8.51
CA GLY A 16 -13.09 30.77 -8.69
C GLY A 16 -12.16 29.56 -8.57
N TRP A 17 -11.02 29.59 -9.27
CA TRP A 17 -10.02 28.52 -9.18
C TRP A 17 -9.38 28.42 -7.79
N ALA A 18 -9.14 29.54 -7.11
CA ALA A 18 -8.63 29.53 -5.74
C ALA A 18 -9.62 28.88 -4.76
N VAL A 19 -10.93 29.14 -4.91
CA VAL A 19 -11.97 28.48 -4.11
C VAL A 19 -12.00 26.98 -4.40
N VAL A 20 -12.01 26.58 -5.67
CA VAL A 20 -12.01 25.15 -6.05
C VAL A 20 -10.77 24.44 -5.51
N ALA A 21 -9.59 25.04 -5.67
CA ALA A 21 -8.34 24.50 -5.13
C ALA A 21 -8.36 24.44 -3.60
N GLY A 22 -8.87 25.48 -2.92
CA GLY A 22 -9.01 25.52 -1.48
C GLY A 22 -9.94 24.41 -0.95
N VAL A 23 -11.09 24.21 -1.60
CA VAL A 23 -12.04 23.14 -1.26
C VAL A 23 -11.42 21.77 -1.51
N ALA A 24 -10.72 21.57 -2.63
CA ALA A 24 -10.05 20.30 -2.92
C ALA A 24 -8.96 19.98 -1.89
N VAL A 25 -8.14 20.97 -1.54
CA VAL A 25 -7.11 20.82 -0.49
C VAL A 25 -7.77 20.54 0.86
N ALA A 26 -8.81 21.27 1.24
CA ALA A 26 -9.52 21.05 2.49
C ALA A 26 -10.16 19.65 2.56
N GLY A 27 -10.76 19.17 1.46
CA GLY A 27 -11.35 17.83 1.35
C GLY A 27 -10.36 16.69 1.56
N VAL A 28 -9.06 16.94 1.36
CA VAL A 28 -7.98 15.97 1.61
C VAL A 28 -7.33 16.19 2.98
N ALA A 29 -7.01 17.44 3.31
CA ALA A 29 -6.25 17.79 4.51
C ALA A 29 -7.07 17.61 5.80
N VAL A 30 -8.36 17.94 5.80
CA VAL A 30 -9.20 17.87 7.00
C VAL A 30 -9.43 16.42 7.45
N PRO A 31 -9.88 15.47 6.60
CA PRO A 31 -10.04 14.09 7.02
C PRO A 31 -8.73 13.45 7.46
N TYR A 32 -7.62 13.79 6.79
CA TYR A 32 -6.31 13.29 7.15
C TYR A 32 -5.81 13.81 8.49
N GLY A 33 -5.87 15.13 8.73
CA GLY A 33 -5.50 15.72 10.02
C GLY A 33 -6.34 15.20 11.19
N TRP A 34 -7.66 15.07 10.98
CA TRP A 34 -8.58 14.45 11.93
C TRP A 34 -8.16 13.00 12.24
N ALA A 35 -7.91 12.18 11.21
CA ALA A 35 -7.52 10.79 11.39
C ALA A 35 -6.20 10.66 12.15
N VAL A 36 -5.17 11.44 11.77
CA VAL A 36 -3.86 11.48 12.46
C VAL A 36 -4.03 11.71 13.96
N GLY A 37 -4.84 12.69 14.36
CA GLY A 37 -5.14 12.99 15.76
C GLY A 37 -5.95 11.87 16.43
N ARG A 38 -7.04 11.42 15.78
CA ARG A 38 -7.99 10.43 16.31
C ARG A 38 -7.36 9.08 16.61
N VAL A 39 -6.39 8.66 15.80
CA VAL A 39 -5.69 7.36 15.94
C VAL A 39 -4.32 7.49 16.59
N ARG A 40 -3.88 8.72 16.90
CA ARG A 40 -2.57 9.01 17.48
C ARG A 40 -1.45 8.39 16.62
N ALA A 41 -1.52 8.61 15.30
CA ALA A 41 -0.66 7.94 14.33
C ALA A 41 0.82 8.07 14.67
N TYR A 42 1.26 9.25 15.12
CA TYR A 42 2.66 9.50 15.51
C TYR A 42 2.84 9.43 17.04
N PRO A 43 3.93 8.83 17.56
CA PRO A 43 4.26 8.89 18.98
C PRO A 43 4.70 10.29 19.41
N ALA A 44 4.41 10.66 20.67
CA ALA A 44 4.90 11.89 21.28
C ALA A 44 6.40 11.76 21.67
N SER A 45 7.27 11.62 20.66
CA SER A 45 8.71 11.42 20.81
C SER A 45 9.45 12.03 19.62
N LEU A 46 10.77 12.20 19.73
CA LEU A 46 11.62 12.67 18.62
C LEU A 46 11.44 11.80 17.36
N ARG A 47 11.25 10.49 17.53
CA ARG A 47 10.94 9.58 16.41
C ARG A 47 9.63 9.96 15.72
N GLY A 48 8.59 10.28 16.49
CA GLY A 48 7.30 10.68 15.91
C GLY A 48 7.38 12.01 15.19
N VAL A 49 8.11 12.98 15.74
CA VAL A 49 8.40 14.26 15.08
C VAL A 49 9.15 14.04 13.77
N ALA A 50 10.19 13.19 13.77
CA ALA A 50 10.95 12.88 12.57
C ALA A 50 10.09 12.20 11.49
N LEU A 51 9.25 11.22 11.86
CA LEU A 51 8.33 10.57 10.92
C LEU A 51 7.31 11.57 10.35
N PHE A 52 6.74 12.43 11.20
CA PHE A 52 5.83 13.47 10.77
C PHE A 52 6.52 14.44 9.80
N ALA A 53 7.74 14.88 10.12
CA ALA A 53 8.52 15.77 9.26
C ALA A 53 8.80 15.13 7.90
N VAL A 54 9.23 13.87 7.86
CA VAL A 54 9.46 13.13 6.60
C VAL A 54 8.18 13.04 5.78
N ASP A 55 7.06 12.67 6.39
CA ASP A 55 5.78 12.51 5.69
C ASP A 55 5.26 13.84 5.13
N HIS A 56 5.53 14.97 5.80
CA HIS A 56 5.03 16.31 5.40
C HIS A 56 6.08 17.20 4.73
N SER A 57 7.25 16.66 4.37
CA SER A 57 8.27 17.36 3.58
C SER A 57 8.75 16.48 2.45
N TRP A 58 9.72 15.60 2.70
CA TRP A 58 10.33 14.73 1.72
C TRP A 58 9.32 13.79 1.02
N SER A 59 8.40 13.21 1.78
CA SER A 59 7.38 12.29 1.26
C SER A 59 6.02 12.95 1.06
N LEU A 60 5.97 14.30 0.96
CA LEU A 60 4.72 15.07 0.90
C LEU A 60 3.79 14.60 -0.23
N VAL A 61 4.33 14.33 -1.42
CA VAL A 61 3.54 13.85 -2.57
C VAL A 61 2.83 12.53 -2.26
N ASN A 62 3.52 11.60 -1.59
CA ASN A 62 2.93 10.32 -1.22
C ASN A 62 1.88 10.49 -0.10
N THR A 63 2.14 11.40 0.84
CA THR A 63 1.19 11.71 1.92
C THR A 63 -0.07 12.35 1.39
N ILE A 64 0.01 13.25 0.41
CA ILE A 64 -1.16 13.83 -0.27
C ILE A 64 -1.96 12.72 -0.98
N ALA A 65 -1.28 11.82 -1.69
CA ALA A 65 -1.95 10.69 -2.34
C ALA A 65 -2.65 9.80 -1.30
N GLY A 66 -1.97 9.43 -0.22
CA GLY A 66 -2.53 8.66 0.90
C GLY A 66 -3.72 9.36 1.56
N ALA A 67 -3.64 10.68 1.78
CA ALA A 67 -4.72 11.48 2.34
C ALA A 67 -5.95 11.52 1.42
N GLY A 68 -5.75 11.64 0.10
CA GLY A 68 -6.84 11.54 -0.88
C GLY A 68 -7.49 10.16 -0.88
N PHE A 69 -6.66 9.11 -0.84
CA PHE A 69 -7.13 7.74 -0.72
C PHE A 69 -7.91 7.49 0.58
N LEU A 70 -7.43 8.03 1.71
CA LEU A 70 -8.16 8.01 2.98
C LEU A 70 -9.52 8.70 2.84
N ALA A 71 -9.56 9.93 2.33
CA ALA A 71 -10.79 10.70 2.20
C ALA A 71 -11.84 9.97 1.35
N VAL A 72 -11.43 9.39 0.21
CA VAL A 72 -12.30 8.60 -0.66
C VAL A 72 -12.85 7.36 0.07
N ASN A 73 -12.02 6.63 0.82
CA ASN A 73 -12.47 5.43 1.52
C ASN A 73 -13.37 5.76 2.73
N LEU A 74 -13.07 6.82 3.49
CA LEU A 74 -13.95 7.30 4.54
C LEU A 74 -15.33 7.72 3.97
N ALA A 75 -15.35 8.40 2.82
CA ALA A 75 -16.58 8.75 2.12
C ALA A 75 -17.37 7.52 1.62
N ARG A 76 -16.72 6.38 1.44
CA ARG A 76 -17.35 5.07 1.13
C ARG A 76 -17.79 4.30 2.39
N GLY A 77 -17.66 4.89 3.57
CA GLY A 77 -18.03 4.27 4.84
C GLY A 77 -16.98 3.31 5.40
N HIS A 78 -15.72 3.41 4.98
CA HIS A 78 -14.64 2.67 5.64
C HIS A 78 -14.30 3.30 6.98
N HIS A 79 -13.76 2.50 7.90
CA HIS A 79 -13.47 2.88 9.27
C HIS A 79 -11.98 2.80 9.56
N LEU A 80 -11.50 3.74 10.36
CA LEU A 80 -10.14 3.70 10.91
C LEU A 80 -9.98 2.46 11.81
N ASP A 81 -8.77 1.91 11.87
CA ASP A 81 -8.35 0.85 12.78
C ASP A 81 -7.37 1.39 13.83
N PRO A 82 -7.83 2.05 14.91
CA PRO A 82 -6.95 2.70 15.89
C PRO A 82 -5.90 1.76 16.51
N PRO A 83 -6.22 0.49 16.87
CA PRO A 83 -5.22 -0.46 17.37
C PRO A 83 -4.02 -0.65 16.43
N ARG A 84 -4.24 -0.70 15.11
CA ARG A 84 -3.15 -0.88 14.12
C ARG A 84 -2.43 0.42 13.76
N CYS A 85 -3.06 1.58 13.98
CA CYS A 85 -2.47 2.90 13.71
C CYS A 85 -1.56 3.43 14.83
N CYS A 86 -1.93 3.17 16.09
CA CYS A 86 -1.41 3.91 17.24
C CYS A 86 0.12 3.88 17.29
N HIS A 87 0.73 5.07 17.21
CA HIS A 87 2.18 5.28 17.28
C HIS A 87 3.02 4.57 16.19
N ARG A 88 2.40 4.15 15.08
CA ARG A 88 3.09 3.48 13.96
C ARG A 88 3.58 4.45 12.87
N GLY A 89 3.14 5.70 12.90
CA GLY A 89 3.35 6.69 11.85
C GLY A 89 2.57 6.33 10.58
N ARG A 90 1.39 5.74 10.69
CA ARG A 90 0.54 5.40 9.55
C ARG A 90 -0.91 5.35 9.97
N ILE A 91 -1.81 5.34 8.98
CA ILE A 91 -3.25 5.26 9.18
C ILE A 91 -3.72 3.97 8.50
N ASP A 92 -4.34 3.09 9.26
CA ASP A 92 -4.93 1.85 8.79
C ASP A 92 -6.46 1.98 8.76
N LEU A 93 -7.07 1.49 7.69
CA LEU A 93 -8.52 1.27 7.56
C LEU A 93 -8.81 -0.22 7.70
N HIS A 94 -9.91 -0.55 8.38
CA HIS A 94 -10.34 -1.94 8.57
C HIS A 94 -10.69 -2.62 7.25
N GLU A 95 -11.43 -1.93 6.38
CA GLU A 95 -11.94 -2.47 5.13
C GLU A 95 -10.90 -2.42 4.01
N GLN A 96 -11.01 -3.37 3.08
CA GLN A 96 -10.19 -3.41 1.88
C GLN A 96 -10.70 -2.42 0.84
N ALA A 97 -9.80 -1.59 0.30
CA ALA A 97 -10.12 -0.74 -0.85
C ALA A 97 -10.28 -1.55 -2.16
N VAL A 98 -9.54 -2.65 -2.26
CA VAL A 98 -9.62 -3.61 -3.37
C VAL A 98 -9.82 -5.00 -2.78
N ARG A 99 -10.92 -5.66 -3.14
CA ARG A 99 -11.27 -6.99 -2.63
C ARG A 99 -10.11 -7.97 -2.80
N GLY A 100 -9.70 -8.61 -1.70
CA GLY A 100 -8.63 -9.61 -1.66
C GLY A 100 -7.22 -9.04 -1.47
N TYR A 101 -7.06 -7.72 -1.39
CA TYR A 101 -5.77 -7.05 -1.25
C TYR A 101 -5.80 -6.03 -0.11
N ALA A 102 -4.71 -5.97 0.64
CA ALA A 102 -4.40 -4.74 1.34
C ALA A 102 -3.85 -3.74 0.32
N THR A 103 -4.12 -2.46 0.51
CA THR A 103 -3.68 -1.41 -0.40
C THR A 103 -3.01 -0.32 0.41
N THR A 104 -1.74 -0.07 0.12
CA THR A 104 -0.97 1.01 0.75
C THR A 104 -0.73 2.14 -0.24
N LEU A 105 -1.09 3.37 0.15
CA LEU A 105 -0.77 4.58 -0.59
C LEU A 105 -0.20 5.62 0.38
N GLY A 106 1.07 5.99 0.16
CA GLY A 106 1.81 6.82 1.12
C GLY A 106 1.91 6.16 2.48
N ASN A 107 1.35 6.80 3.51
CA ASN A 107 1.28 6.29 4.87
C ASN A 107 -0.13 5.81 5.27
N VAL A 108 -1.03 5.59 4.30
CA VAL A 108 -2.38 5.07 4.52
C VAL A 108 -2.50 3.66 3.96
N ILE A 109 -3.03 2.74 4.76
CA ILE A 109 -3.23 1.33 4.44
C ILE A 109 -4.73 1.01 4.54
N ALA A 110 -5.28 0.30 3.58
CA ALA A 110 -6.64 -0.25 3.65
C ALA A 110 -6.61 -1.77 3.66
N GLY A 111 -7.31 -2.40 4.61
CA GLY A 111 -7.50 -3.85 4.65
C GLY A 111 -6.27 -4.64 5.10
N GLY A 112 -5.36 -4.01 5.83
CA GLY A 112 -4.21 -4.68 6.42
C GLY A 112 -4.63 -5.67 7.51
N THR A 113 -3.83 -6.72 7.69
CA THR A 113 -4.01 -7.76 8.71
C THR A 113 -2.69 -8.02 9.43
N PRO A 114 -2.67 -8.75 10.56
CA PRO A 114 -1.41 -9.17 11.18
C PRO A 114 -0.52 -10.00 10.23
N ALA A 115 -1.11 -10.77 9.31
CA ALA A 115 -0.38 -11.67 8.41
C ALA A 115 0.42 -10.95 7.31
N ASN A 116 0.04 -9.71 6.95
CA ASN A 116 0.72 -8.88 5.96
C ASN A 116 1.18 -7.51 6.52
N GLU A 117 1.12 -7.29 7.83
CA GLU A 117 1.48 -6.00 8.42
C GLU A 117 2.91 -5.55 8.04
N ARG A 118 3.85 -6.49 8.03
CA ARG A 118 5.26 -6.22 7.65
C ARG A 118 5.42 -5.89 6.17
N HIS A 119 4.57 -6.46 5.33
CA HIS A 119 4.52 -6.20 3.89
C HIS A 119 4.08 -4.76 3.65
N GLU A 120 2.95 -4.36 4.24
CA GLU A 120 2.44 -3.00 4.12
C GLU A 120 3.36 -1.97 4.78
N ASP A 121 3.98 -2.30 5.92
CA ASP A 121 5.04 -1.48 6.54
C ASP A 121 6.19 -1.20 5.58
N LEU A 122 6.55 -2.15 4.71
CA LEU A 122 7.61 -1.94 3.75
C LEU A 122 7.19 -0.93 2.68
N HIS A 123 5.94 -0.95 2.21
CA HIS A 123 5.46 0.05 1.26
C HIS A 123 5.48 1.46 1.84
N VAL A 124 5.07 1.65 3.10
CA VAL A 124 5.19 2.95 3.79
C VAL A 124 6.66 3.38 3.88
N ARG A 125 7.59 2.45 4.18
CA ARG A 125 9.04 2.76 4.20
C ARG A 125 9.60 3.07 2.81
N GLN A 126 9.17 2.37 1.77
CA GLN A 126 9.57 2.65 0.39
C GLN A 126 9.13 4.05 -0.03
N ALA A 127 7.89 4.44 0.30
CA ALA A 127 7.37 5.78 0.08
C ALA A 127 8.24 6.85 0.77
N ARG A 128 8.58 6.64 2.04
CA ARG A 128 9.46 7.54 2.81
C ARG A 128 10.88 7.61 2.27
N LEU A 129 11.44 6.48 1.85
CA LEU A 129 12.81 6.42 1.36
C LEU A 129 12.95 7.14 0.02
N LEU A 130 12.05 6.86 -0.92
CA LEU A 130 12.10 7.39 -2.27
C LEU A 130 11.44 8.78 -2.40
N GLY A 131 10.72 9.21 -1.36
CA GLY A 131 10.09 10.53 -1.29
C GLY A 131 9.23 10.80 -2.51
N PRO A 132 9.40 11.94 -3.22
CA PRO A 132 8.53 12.30 -4.34
C PRO A 132 8.64 11.34 -5.54
N LEU A 133 9.70 10.54 -5.62
CA LEU A 133 9.92 9.61 -6.74
C LEU A 133 9.19 8.27 -6.56
N TYR A 134 8.65 7.95 -5.38
CA TYR A 134 8.03 6.65 -5.13
C TYR A 134 6.88 6.34 -6.09
N LEU A 135 5.83 7.17 -6.12
CA LEU A 135 4.66 6.94 -6.98
C LEU A 135 5.00 6.97 -8.47
N PRO A 136 5.81 7.92 -8.99
CA PRO A 136 6.26 7.88 -10.39
C PRO A 136 6.99 6.58 -10.73
N LEU A 137 7.91 6.11 -9.88
CA LEU A 137 8.66 4.88 -10.14
C LEU A 137 7.79 3.63 -10.06
N VAL A 138 6.81 3.60 -9.15
CA VAL A 138 5.80 2.53 -9.07
C VAL A 138 4.96 2.52 -10.34
N GLY A 139 4.39 3.67 -10.73
CA GLY A 139 3.55 3.80 -11.92
C GLY A 139 4.28 3.46 -13.21
N LEU A 140 5.50 3.98 -13.38
CA LEU A 140 6.36 3.65 -14.53
C LEU A 140 6.65 2.15 -14.58
N ASN A 141 6.95 1.53 -13.44
CA ASN A 141 7.24 0.11 -13.43
C ASN A 141 6.01 -0.75 -13.76
N TYR A 142 4.82 -0.38 -13.26
CA TYR A 142 3.56 -1.01 -13.69
C TYR A 142 3.34 -0.86 -15.19
N ALA A 143 3.51 0.33 -15.76
CA ALA A 143 3.33 0.57 -17.18
C ALA A 143 4.30 -0.27 -18.01
N LEU A 144 5.59 -0.24 -17.66
CA LEU A 144 6.63 -1.03 -18.33
C LEU A 144 6.34 -2.53 -18.24
N PHE A 145 5.99 -3.07 -17.08
CA PHE A 145 5.76 -4.52 -16.91
C PHE A 145 4.42 -4.97 -17.50
N SER A 146 3.48 -4.04 -17.73
CA SER A 146 2.23 -4.31 -18.43
C SER A 146 2.44 -4.42 -19.94
N VAL A 147 3.34 -3.61 -20.52
CA VAL A 147 3.60 -3.56 -21.98
C VAL A 147 4.75 -4.48 -22.40
N LEU A 148 5.82 -4.51 -21.60
CA LEU A 148 7.02 -5.31 -21.80
C LEU A 148 7.11 -6.36 -20.69
N PRO A 149 6.48 -7.54 -20.84
CA PRO A 149 6.39 -8.53 -19.79
C PRO A 149 7.71 -9.30 -19.63
N VAL A 150 8.80 -8.62 -19.28
CA VAL A 150 10.12 -9.22 -19.03
C VAL A 150 10.03 -10.31 -17.94
N TRP A 151 9.08 -10.17 -17.03
CA TRP A 151 8.75 -11.17 -16.02
C TRP A 151 8.32 -12.53 -16.60
N TRP A 152 7.81 -12.57 -17.83
CA TRP A 152 7.45 -13.81 -18.52
C TRP A 152 8.63 -14.79 -18.58
N LEU A 153 9.86 -14.29 -18.66
CA LEU A 153 11.08 -15.10 -18.75
C LEU A 153 11.40 -15.89 -17.48
N TYR A 154 10.89 -15.47 -16.32
CA TYR A 154 11.21 -16.09 -15.03
C TYR A 154 9.98 -16.39 -14.16
N HIS A 155 8.77 -16.17 -14.70
CA HIS A 155 7.50 -16.53 -14.08
C HIS A 155 7.32 -18.06 -14.01
N ASP A 156 6.75 -18.56 -12.92
CA ASP A 156 6.39 -19.99 -12.81
C ASP A 156 5.05 -20.24 -13.51
N HIS A 157 5.13 -20.51 -14.81
CA HIS A 157 3.97 -20.78 -15.66
C HIS A 157 3.20 -22.05 -15.26
N ALA A 158 3.86 -23.02 -14.63
CA ALA A 158 3.23 -24.28 -14.24
C ALA A 158 2.51 -24.16 -12.89
N GLY A 159 3.15 -23.51 -11.91
CA GLY A 159 2.58 -23.32 -10.58
C GLY A 159 1.54 -22.19 -10.50
N TYR A 160 1.71 -21.15 -11.32
CA TYR A 160 0.86 -19.95 -11.31
C TYR A 160 0.40 -19.60 -12.74
N PRO A 161 -0.43 -20.44 -13.38
CA PRO A 161 -0.83 -20.24 -14.75
C PRO A 161 -1.58 -18.91 -14.93
N ILE A 162 -1.33 -18.25 -16.07
CA ILE A 162 -2.00 -17.01 -16.48
C ILE A 162 -3.06 -17.38 -17.51
N THR A 163 -4.31 -17.50 -17.06
CA THR A 163 -5.43 -18.01 -17.88
C THR A 163 -6.34 -16.91 -18.43
N GLY A 164 -5.94 -15.64 -18.31
CA GLY A 164 -6.73 -14.50 -18.80
C GLY A 164 -6.25 -13.15 -18.28
N PRO A 165 -6.90 -12.04 -18.67
CA PRO A 165 -6.44 -10.68 -18.37
C PRO A 165 -6.31 -10.38 -16.87
N GLY A 166 -7.29 -10.78 -16.06
CA GLY A 166 -7.22 -10.58 -14.61
C GLY A 166 -6.04 -11.31 -13.96
N ARG A 167 -5.75 -12.54 -14.41
CA ARG A 167 -4.57 -13.31 -13.95
C ARG A 167 -3.27 -12.75 -14.51
N TYR A 168 -3.28 -12.15 -15.69
CA TYR A 168 -2.13 -11.45 -16.25
C TYR A 168 -1.71 -10.31 -15.33
N PHE A 169 -2.64 -9.45 -14.91
CA PHE A 169 -2.30 -8.35 -14.01
C PHE A 169 -1.98 -8.82 -12.59
N THR A 170 -2.74 -9.76 -12.02
CA THR A 170 -2.55 -10.17 -10.62
C THR A 170 -1.38 -11.12 -10.40
N ARG A 171 -1.06 -12.01 -11.35
CA ARG A 171 0.05 -12.98 -11.23
C ARG A 171 1.28 -12.58 -12.06
N GLY A 172 1.06 -11.95 -13.21
CA GLY A 172 2.13 -11.50 -14.10
C GLY A 172 2.66 -10.13 -13.72
N VAL A 173 1.85 -9.08 -13.73
CA VAL A 173 2.35 -7.72 -13.51
C VAL A 173 2.58 -7.42 -12.02
N TYR A 174 1.53 -7.52 -11.20
CA TYR A 174 1.50 -7.13 -9.78
C TYR A 174 2.57 -7.80 -8.94
N LEU A 175 2.80 -9.12 -9.09
CA LEU A 175 3.81 -9.82 -8.29
C LEU A 175 5.26 -9.48 -8.69
N HIS A 176 5.46 -8.92 -9.88
CA HIS A 176 6.78 -8.74 -10.46
C HIS A 176 7.26 -7.29 -10.49
N VAL A 177 6.38 -6.32 -10.29
CA VAL A 177 6.82 -4.94 -10.07
C VAL A 177 7.70 -4.85 -8.83
N TRP A 178 8.75 -4.03 -8.88
CA TRP A 178 9.89 -4.13 -7.97
C TRP A 178 9.50 -3.95 -6.49
N HIS A 179 8.53 -3.08 -6.20
CA HIS A 179 8.11 -2.74 -4.83
C HIS A 179 7.37 -3.90 -4.16
N GLU A 180 6.46 -4.55 -4.90
CA GLU A 180 5.77 -5.78 -4.51
C GLU A 180 6.74 -6.96 -4.41
N ALA A 181 7.58 -7.15 -5.43
CA ALA A 181 8.56 -8.23 -5.44
C ALA A 181 9.53 -8.13 -4.26
N TRP A 182 9.90 -6.91 -3.84
CA TRP A 182 10.69 -6.69 -2.63
C TRP A 182 9.90 -7.05 -1.37
N ALA A 183 8.65 -6.61 -1.25
CA ALA A 183 7.80 -6.92 -0.11
C ALA A 183 7.56 -8.44 0.05
N TYR A 184 7.24 -9.15 -1.04
CA TYR A 184 7.11 -10.61 -1.03
C TYR A 184 8.41 -11.34 -0.69
N ARG A 185 9.56 -10.89 -1.23
CA ARG A 185 10.86 -11.49 -0.86
C ARG A 185 11.14 -11.36 0.64
N ARG A 186 10.79 -10.22 1.23
CA ARG A 186 10.90 -10.01 2.67
C ARG A 186 9.96 -10.93 3.45
N ASP A 187 8.70 -11.05 3.03
CA ASP A 187 7.74 -11.95 3.68
C ASP A 187 8.20 -13.42 3.67
N VAL A 188 8.74 -13.88 2.54
CA VAL A 188 9.29 -15.25 2.45
C VAL A 188 10.47 -15.41 3.38
N ARG A 189 11.40 -14.44 3.41
CA ARG A 189 12.55 -14.48 4.32
C ARG A 189 12.11 -14.52 5.78
N ASP A 190 11.11 -13.73 6.14
CA ASP A 190 10.59 -13.69 7.51
C ASP A 190 9.89 -15.00 7.92
N ARG A 191 9.21 -15.69 6.99
CA ARG A 191 8.49 -16.95 7.26
C ARG A 191 9.37 -18.20 7.18
N TYR A 192 10.41 -18.19 6.36
CA TYR A 192 11.19 -19.39 6.03
C TYR A 192 12.71 -19.22 6.25
N GLY A 193 13.19 -18.07 6.73
CA GLY A 193 14.61 -17.77 6.93
C GLY A 193 15.37 -17.55 5.62
N ASP A 194 16.70 -17.71 5.65
CA ASP A 194 17.56 -17.64 4.45
C ASP A 194 17.49 -18.92 3.59
N LEU A 195 16.47 -19.77 3.81
CA LEU A 195 16.20 -20.87 2.89
C LEU A 195 15.93 -20.29 1.49
N PRO A 196 16.40 -20.95 0.42
CA PRO A 196 16.10 -20.50 -0.94
C PRO A 196 14.60 -20.32 -1.06
N VAL A 197 14.19 -19.07 -1.34
CA VAL A 197 12.79 -18.66 -1.52
C VAL A 197 12.13 -19.75 -2.36
N PRO A 198 11.13 -20.47 -1.84
CA PRO A 198 10.37 -21.38 -2.67
C PRO A 198 9.85 -20.54 -3.82
N ARG A 199 10.39 -20.76 -5.03
CA ARG A 199 9.82 -20.16 -6.23
C ARG A 199 8.32 -20.42 -6.15
N PRO A 200 7.46 -19.40 -6.28
CA PRO A 200 6.03 -19.61 -6.23
C PRO A 200 5.69 -20.76 -7.18
N GLY A 201 5.36 -21.95 -6.67
CA GLY A 201 4.99 -23.12 -7.46
C GLY A 201 5.90 -24.35 -7.33
N ARG A 202 7.11 -24.20 -6.79
CA ARG A 202 7.90 -25.36 -6.37
C ARG A 202 7.36 -25.85 -5.03
N ARG A 203 6.39 -26.78 -5.05
CA ARG A 203 5.99 -27.53 -3.85
C ARG A 203 7.27 -28.11 -3.26
N VAL A 204 7.73 -27.54 -2.15
CA VAL A 204 8.66 -28.24 -1.28
C VAL A 204 7.84 -29.44 -0.82
N ARG A 205 8.05 -30.59 -1.45
CA ARG A 205 7.61 -31.87 -0.89
C ARG A 205 8.22 -31.85 0.50
N ARG A 206 7.41 -31.54 1.52
CA ARG A 206 7.73 -31.83 2.91
C ARG A 206 8.05 -33.31 2.86
N ARG A 207 9.35 -33.67 2.83
CA ARG A 207 9.77 -35.02 3.14
C ARG A 207 9.12 -35.25 4.48
N ALA A 208 8.08 -36.07 4.50
CA ALA A 208 7.44 -36.53 5.69
C ALA A 208 8.55 -37.21 6.49
N ARG A 209 9.22 -36.46 7.36
CA ARG A 209 10.00 -37.05 8.44
C ARG A 209 8.94 -37.71 9.29
N SER A 210 8.78 -39.01 9.07
CA SER A 210 8.05 -39.91 9.94
C SER A 210 8.74 -39.89 11.31
N ARG A 211 8.50 -38.85 12.10
CA ARG A 211 8.65 -38.95 13.55
C ARG A 211 7.34 -39.53 14.06
N ARG A 212 7.33 -40.86 14.11
CA ARG A 212 6.46 -41.61 15.01
C ARG A 212 6.58 -41.00 16.41
N GLY A 213 5.44 -40.75 17.03
CA GLY A 213 5.30 -40.64 18.48
C GLY A 213 5.49 -39.24 19.07
N ARG A 214 4.42 -38.45 19.07
CA ARG A 214 3.77 -38.02 20.32
C ARG A 214 2.44 -37.34 20.00
N HIS A 215 1.38 -37.93 20.55
CA HIS A 215 0.09 -37.29 20.73
C HIS A 215 0.31 -35.97 21.44
N ASP A 216 -0.04 -34.86 20.80
CA ASP A 216 -0.68 -33.77 21.51
C ASP A 216 -1.68 -33.10 20.57
N GLN A 217 -2.84 -32.84 21.15
CA GLN A 217 -4.11 -32.60 20.50
C GLN A 217 -4.50 -31.17 20.88
N GLY A 218 -4.53 -30.25 19.92
CA GLY A 218 -4.96 -28.88 20.17
C GLY A 218 -4.62 -27.93 19.03
N ASP A 219 -5.67 -27.32 18.47
CA ASP A 219 -5.69 -26.23 17.50
C ASP A 219 -5.09 -26.44 16.10
N ARG A 220 -6.00 -26.80 15.18
CA ARG A 220 -5.85 -26.56 13.75
C ARG A 220 -6.75 -25.41 13.34
N ASP A 221 -6.23 -24.19 13.35
CA ASP A 221 -6.78 -23.13 12.54
C ASP A 221 -6.35 -23.32 11.08
N HIS A 222 -7.32 -23.74 10.27
CA HIS A 222 -7.23 -23.75 8.82
C HIS A 222 -7.25 -22.32 8.28
N TYR A 223 -6.07 -21.75 7.99
CA TYR A 223 -5.97 -20.63 7.04
C TYR A 223 -5.58 -21.16 5.66
N THR A 224 -6.60 -21.48 4.87
CA THR A 224 -6.49 -21.65 3.43
C THR A 224 -6.27 -20.28 2.80
N THR A 225 -5.04 -20.00 2.35
CA THR A 225 -4.80 -18.89 1.42
C THR A 225 -5.19 -19.31 0.00
N ASP A 226 -6.48 -19.54 -0.23
CA ASP A 226 -7.02 -19.56 -1.59
C ASP A 226 -7.48 -18.13 -1.90
N LYS A 227 -6.58 -17.40 -2.55
CA LYS A 227 -6.87 -16.12 -3.19
C LYS A 227 -7.61 -16.41 -4.50
N THR A 228 -8.94 -16.41 -4.48
CA THR A 228 -9.77 -16.36 -5.71
C THR A 228 -9.57 -15.03 -6.41
#